data_AF-A0A7S1LDI1-F1
#
_entry.id   AF-A0A7S1LDI1-F1
#
_cell.length_a   1.000
_cell.length_b   1.000
_cell.length_c   1.000
_cell.angle_alpha   90.00
_cell.angle_beta   90.00
_cell.angle_gamma   90.00
#
_symmetry.space_group_name_H-M   'P 1'
#
loop_
_entity.id
_entity.type
_entity.pdbx_description
1 polymer ?
#
loop_
_entity_poly.entity_id
_entity_poly.type
_entity_poly.pdbx_seq_one_letter_code
_entity_poly.pdbx_strand_id
1 'polypeptide(L)'
;KKLIVDKAKGSKAEDLLEEERDRFMSLNCFKHGSTVVVRLANTACDLKGTFNSETFPTLAMLDRTAVGKVLGPDNAGNMKTSPFLKMARSPDEELELTCNGISESFTVVVISQFSEEDYQEFLQNMIPLDLLQPMKPSTE
;
A
#
# COMPACT_ATOMS: atom_id res chain seq x y z
N LYS A 1 -2.05 -8.64 18.19
CA LYS A 1 -0.56 -8.63 18.05
C LYS A 1 0.05 -10.04 18.03
N LYS A 2 -0.27 -10.97 18.95
CA LYS A 2 0.24 -12.37 18.89
C LYS A 2 -0.20 -13.17 17.65
N LEU A 3 -1.47 -13.06 17.25
CA LEU A 3 -2.05 -13.85 16.15
C LEU A 3 -1.40 -13.65 14.77
N ILE A 4 -0.83 -12.48 14.48
CA ILE A 4 -0.21 -12.19 13.16
C ILE A 4 1.24 -12.68 13.13
N VAL A 5 1.95 -12.58 14.27
CA VAL A 5 3.37 -12.99 14.37
C VAL A 5 3.52 -14.50 14.37
N ASP A 6 2.55 -15.24 14.91
CA ASP A 6 2.57 -16.71 14.91
C ASP A 6 2.18 -17.31 13.54
N LYS A 7 1.35 -16.62 12.73
CA LYS A 7 1.01 -17.04 11.36
C LYS A 7 2.17 -16.86 10.38
N ALA A 8 2.97 -15.80 10.53
CA ALA A 8 4.06 -15.48 9.60
C ALA A 8 5.26 -16.46 9.67
N LYS A 9 5.33 -17.34 10.68
CA LYS A 9 6.34 -18.40 10.74
C LYS A 9 5.98 -19.53 9.76
N GLY A 10 6.22 -19.31 8.47
CA GLY A 10 6.13 -20.33 7.41
C GLY A 10 5.23 -19.98 6.23
N SER A 11 4.50 -18.86 6.26
CA SER A 11 3.73 -18.37 5.11
C SER A 11 4.66 -17.83 4.02
N LYS A 12 4.31 -18.07 2.75
CA LYS A 12 5.01 -17.45 1.63
C LYS A 12 4.58 -15.98 1.52
N ALA A 13 5.46 -15.14 1.00
CA ALA A 13 5.16 -13.72 0.81
C ALA A 13 3.89 -13.51 -0.05
N GLU A 14 3.69 -14.34 -1.07
CA GLU A 14 2.49 -14.26 -1.93
C GLU A 14 1.21 -14.48 -1.12
N ASP A 15 1.17 -15.47 -0.23
CA ASP A 15 0.00 -15.75 0.61
C ASP A 15 -0.34 -14.53 1.49
N LEU A 16 0.67 -13.81 1.97
CA LEU A 16 0.49 -12.58 2.75
C LEU A 16 -0.03 -11.43 1.89
N LEU A 17 0.47 -11.27 0.67
CA LEU A 17 -0.03 -10.25 -0.27
C LEU A 17 -1.49 -10.54 -0.67
N GLU A 18 -1.86 -11.81 -0.84
CA GLU A 18 -3.24 -12.21 -1.07
C GLU A 18 -4.15 -11.91 0.12
N GLU A 19 -3.75 -12.28 1.35
CA GLU A 19 -4.52 -11.97 2.56
C GLU A 19 -4.74 -10.44 2.72
N GLU A 20 -3.71 -9.63 2.46
CA GLU A 20 -3.81 -8.16 2.58
C GLU A 20 -4.60 -7.53 1.43
N ARG A 21 -4.52 -8.08 0.20
CA ARG A 21 -5.38 -7.70 -0.92
C ARG A 21 -6.84 -7.94 -0.57
N ASP A 22 -7.17 -9.15 -0.12
CA ASP A 22 -8.55 -9.53 0.21
C ASP A 22 -9.11 -8.64 1.33
N ARG A 23 -8.29 -8.27 2.31
CA ARG A 23 -8.64 -7.28 3.33
C ARG A 23 -8.87 -5.89 2.75
N PHE A 24 -7.98 -5.42 1.89
CA PHE A 24 -8.09 -4.11 1.25
C PHE A 24 -9.38 -3.97 0.44
N MET A 25 -9.73 -5.01 -0.33
CA MET A 25 -10.94 -5.04 -1.16
C MET A 25 -12.20 -5.24 -0.31
N SER A 26 -12.24 -6.21 0.60
CA SER A 26 -13.43 -6.49 1.42
C SER A 26 -13.84 -5.34 2.34
N LEU A 27 -12.87 -4.56 2.82
CA LEU A 27 -13.13 -3.38 3.64
C LEU A 27 -13.45 -2.13 2.80
N ASN A 28 -13.40 -2.22 1.47
CA ASN A 28 -13.61 -1.09 0.56
C ASN A 28 -12.79 0.15 0.97
N CYS A 29 -11.52 -0.08 1.36
CA CYS A 29 -10.65 0.97 1.91
C CYS A 29 -10.55 2.19 0.98
N PHE A 30 -10.49 1.95 -0.33
CA PHE A 30 -10.45 2.98 -1.36
C PHE A 30 -11.73 3.82 -1.41
N LYS A 31 -12.91 3.20 -1.26
CA LYS A 31 -14.22 3.86 -1.37
C LYS A 31 -14.52 4.75 -0.17
N HIS A 32 -14.15 4.27 1.02
CA HIS A 32 -14.41 4.99 2.26
C HIS A 32 -13.36 6.06 2.58
N GLY A 33 -12.32 6.19 1.74
CA GLY A 33 -11.21 7.11 2.01
C GLY A 33 -10.45 6.73 3.27
N SER A 34 -10.36 5.43 3.56
CA SER A 34 -9.67 4.92 4.73
C SER A 34 -8.16 5.14 4.61
N THR A 35 -7.50 5.28 5.75
CA THR A 35 -6.04 5.32 5.80
C THR A 35 -5.46 3.92 5.88
N VAL A 36 -4.64 3.54 4.91
CA VAL A 36 -3.84 2.30 4.96
C VAL A 36 -2.53 2.60 5.67
N VAL A 37 -2.28 1.90 6.77
CA VAL A 37 -1.05 2.06 7.56
C VAL A 37 -0.13 0.87 7.34
N VAL A 38 1.00 1.10 6.67
CA VAL A 38 2.08 0.13 6.52
C VAL A 38 3.07 0.34 7.67
N ARG A 39 3.00 -0.53 8.68
CA ARG A 39 3.88 -0.45 9.85
C ARG A 39 5.11 -1.34 9.69
N LEU A 40 6.27 -0.72 9.61
CA LEU A 40 7.59 -1.34 9.49
C LEU A 40 8.33 -1.17 10.82
N ALA A 41 7.95 -1.97 11.81
CA ALA A 41 8.53 -1.88 13.15
C ALA A 41 9.81 -2.72 13.23
N ASN A 42 10.97 -2.06 13.37
CA ASN A 42 12.29 -2.67 13.58
C ASN A 42 12.77 -3.64 12.48
N THR A 43 12.08 -3.69 11.34
CA THR A 43 12.49 -4.42 10.13
C THR A 43 12.04 -3.63 8.90
N ALA A 44 12.93 -3.46 7.91
CA ALA A 44 12.51 -2.96 6.61
C ALA A 44 12.00 -4.17 5.83
N CYS A 45 10.69 -4.23 5.64
CA CYS A 45 10.10 -5.17 4.71
C CYS A 45 10.63 -4.83 3.31
N ASP A 46 11.02 -5.83 2.52
CA ASP A 46 11.44 -5.63 1.13
C ASP A 46 10.22 -5.25 0.27
N LEU A 47 9.87 -3.97 0.28
CA LEU A 47 8.75 -3.41 -0.49
C LEU A 47 9.11 -3.23 -1.96
N LYS A 48 10.39 -3.11 -2.31
CA LYS A 48 10.82 -2.98 -3.71
C LYS A 48 10.76 -4.31 -4.45
N GLY A 49 11.13 -5.41 -3.79
CA GLY A 49 11.08 -6.76 -4.32
C GLY A 49 9.87 -7.54 -3.80
N THR A 50 10.08 -8.23 -2.69
CA THR A 50 9.22 -9.31 -2.18
C THR A 50 7.77 -8.90 -1.93
N PHE A 51 7.53 -7.68 -1.44
CA PHE A 51 6.20 -7.19 -1.05
C PHE A 51 5.67 -6.10 -2.00
N ASN A 52 5.88 -6.30 -3.30
CA ASN A 52 5.26 -5.55 -4.37
C ASN A 52 4.99 -6.47 -5.56
N SER A 53 3.71 -6.70 -5.86
CA SER A 53 3.29 -7.57 -6.95
C SER A 53 2.06 -7.02 -7.67
N GLU A 54 1.60 -7.72 -8.70
CA GLU A 54 0.31 -7.39 -9.33
C GLU A 54 -0.88 -7.64 -8.40
N THR A 55 -0.76 -8.62 -7.49
CA THR A 55 -1.75 -8.93 -6.45
C THR A 55 -1.92 -7.75 -5.50
N PHE A 56 -0.82 -7.12 -5.09
CA PHE A 56 -0.85 -5.97 -4.20
C PHE A 56 0.28 -4.98 -4.56
N PRO A 57 -0.03 -3.91 -5.32
CA PRO A 57 0.98 -3.03 -5.92
C PRO A 57 1.44 -1.96 -4.92
N THR A 58 2.13 -2.38 -3.85
CA THR A 58 2.53 -1.52 -2.73
C THR A 58 3.29 -0.27 -3.19
N LEU A 59 4.18 -0.37 -4.18
CA LEU A 59 4.93 0.80 -4.66
C LEU A 59 4.02 1.85 -5.30
N ALA A 60 3.01 1.43 -6.06
CA ALA A 60 2.05 2.35 -6.66
C ALA A 60 1.13 3.00 -5.61
N MET A 61 0.87 2.31 -4.51
CA MET A 61 0.13 2.87 -3.37
C MET A 61 0.93 3.96 -2.64
N LEU A 62 2.26 3.86 -2.64
CA LEU A 62 3.16 4.84 -2.01
C LEU A 62 3.48 6.03 -2.90
N ASP A 63 3.39 5.88 -4.22
CA ASP A 63 3.59 6.97 -5.17
C ASP A 63 2.38 7.91 -5.18
N ARG A 64 2.55 9.09 -4.58
CA ARG A 64 1.54 10.16 -4.57
C ARG A 64 1.05 10.54 -5.98
N THR A 65 1.92 10.47 -6.98
CA THR A 65 1.57 10.77 -8.37
C THR A 65 0.73 9.67 -8.98
N ALA A 66 1.04 8.40 -8.70
CA ALA A 66 0.24 7.27 -9.14
C ALA A 66 -1.15 7.25 -8.49
N VAL A 67 -1.21 7.46 -7.17
CA VAL A 67 -2.47 7.59 -6.43
C VAL A 67 -3.27 8.80 -6.93
N GLY A 68 -2.64 9.96 -7.08
CA GLY A 68 -3.30 11.19 -7.52
C GLY A 68 -4.01 11.10 -8.87
N LYS A 69 -3.56 10.21 -9.77
CA LYS A 69 -4.21 9.98 -11.08
C LYS A 69 -5.55 9.26 -10.99
N VAL A 70 -5.86 8.64 -9.86
CA VAL A 70 -7.07 7.82 -9.65
C VAL A 70 -7.93 8.30 -8.48
N LEU A 71 -7.51 9.36 -7.77
CA LEU A 71 -8.29 9.98 -6.70
C LEU A 71 -9.45 10.81 -7.25
N GLY A 72 -10.61 10.68 -6.63
CA GLY A 72 -11.81 11.43 -6.96
C GLY A 72 -12.62 10.83 -8.11
N PRO A 73 -13.93 11.12 -8.15
CA PRO A 73 -14.84 10.55 -9.15
C PRO A 73 -14.49 10.96 -10.58
N ASP A 74 -13.94 12.17 -10.77
CA ASP A 74 -13.56 12.70 -12.09
C ASP A 74 -12.43 11.91 -12.75
N ASN A 75 -11.64 11.17 -11.95
CA ASN A 75 -10.51 10.38 -12.41
C ASN A 75 -10.83 8.89 -12.55
N ALA A 76 -12.09 8.47 -12.36
CA ALA A 76 -12.51 7.07 -12.44
C ALA A 76 -12.14 6.41 -13.79
N GLY A 77 -12.13 7.18 -14.88
CA GLY A 77 -11.71 6.70 -16.21
C GLY A 77 -10.24 6.25 -16.27
N ASN A 78 -9.36 6.80 -15.43
CA ASN A 78 -7.94 6.44 -15.38
C ASN A 78 -7.70 5.10 -14.68
N MET A 79 -8.68 4.59 -13.93
CA MET A 79 -8.61 3.33 -13.19
C MET A 79 -8.22 2.16 -14.10
N LYS A 80 -8.72 2.15 -15.35
CA LYS A 80 -8.47 1.10 -16.35
C LYS A 80 -6.99 0.88 -16.66
N THR A 81 -6.19 1.93 -16.54
CA THR A 81 -4.75 1.89 -16.79
C THR A 81 -3.93 1.85 -15.51
N SER A 82 -4.59 1.86 -14.35
CA SER A 82 -3.94 1.94 -13.06
C SER A 82 -3.52 0.55 -12.57
N PRO A 83 -2.42 0.45 -11.80
CA PRO A 83 -2.04 -0.79 -11.15
C PRO A 83 -3.08 -1.25 -10.11
N PHE A 84 -3.95 -0.37 -9.61
CA PHE A 84 -4.97 -0.70 -8.63
C PHE A 84 -6.06 -1.63 -9.18
N LEU A 85 -6.36 -1.54 -10.48
CA LEU A 85 -7.33 -2.44 -11.12
C LEU A 85 -6.87 -3.90 -11.06
N LYS A 86 -5.55 -4.14 -11.08
CA LYS A 86 -4.98 -5.50 -11.00
C LYS A 86 -5.27 -6.20 -9.67
N MET A 87 -5.69 -5.46 -8.64
CA MET A 87 -6.16 -6.03 -7.38
C MET A 87 -7.57 -6.63 -7.50
N ALA A 88 -8.38 -6.21 -8.47
CA ALA A 88 -9.68 -6.83 -8.72
C ALA A 88 -9.52 -8.19 -9.39
N ARG A 89 -10.18 -9.22 -8.84
CA ARG A 89 -10.19 -10.59 -9.38
C ARG A 89 -11.56 -11.01 -9.88
N SER A 90 -12.59 -10.19 -9.66
CA SER A 90 -13.94 -10.44 -10.15
C SER A 90 -14.46 -9.27 -10.98
N PRO A 91 -15.40 -9.52 -11.93
CA PRO A 91 -16.06 -8.45 -12.66
C PRO A 91 -16.75 -7.42 -11.76
N ASP A 92 -17.25 -7.85 -10.60
CA ASP A 92 -17.91 -6.96 -9.63
C ASP A 92 -16.91 -6.03 -8.94
N GLU A 93 -15.73 -6.54 -8.55
CA GLU A 93 -14.65 -5.73 -7.99
C GLU A 93 -14.09 -4.74 -9.02
N GLU A 94 -13.93 -5.17 -10.27
CA GLU A 94 -13.51 -4.30 -11.36
C GLU A 94 -14.52 -3.17 -11.60
N LEU A 95 -15.81 -3.51 -11.62
CA LEU A 95 -16.89 -2.54 -11.76
C LEU A 95 -16.92 -1.57 -10.59
N GLU A 96 -16.73 -2.05 -9.35
CA GLU A 96 -16.73 -1.20 -8.16
C GLU A 96 -15.58 -0.19 -8.20
N LEU A 97 -14.37 -0.61 -8.57
CA LEU A 97 -13.21 0.29 -8.73
C LEU A 97 -13.39 1.27 -9.88
N THR A 98 -13.89 0.81 -11.03
CA THR A 98 -14.02 1.67 -12.23
C THR A 98 -15.18 2.64 -12.16
N CYS A 99 -16.27 2.32 -11.46
CA CYS A 99 -17.41 3.22 -11.30
C CYS A 99 -17.24 4.22 -10.16
N ASN A 100 -16.58 3.83 -9.06
CA ASN A 100 -16.47 4.68 -7.87
C ASN A 100 -15.11 5.39 -7.76
N GLY A 101 -14.08 4.93 -8.48
CA GLY A 101 -12.72 5.44 -8.33
C GLY A 101 -12.16 5.21 -6.93
N ILE A 102 -11.08 5.93 -6.59
CA ILE A 102 -10.55 5.99 -5.22
C ILE A 102 -11.04 7.29 -4.58
N SER A 103 -11.54 7.23 -3.34
CA SER A 103 -11.95 8.43 -2.59
C SER A 103 -10.79 9.41 -2.43
N GLU A 104 -11.05 10.71 -2.55
CA GLU A 104 -10.04 11.77 -2.36
C GLU A 104 -9.39 11.75 -0.96
N SER A 105 -10.10 11.22 0.04
CA SER A 105 -9.60 11.09 1.41
C SER A 105 -8.67 9.89 1.60
N PHE A 106 -8.56 9.00 0.62
CA PHE A 106 -7.71 7.81 0.72
C PHE A 106 -6.24 8.21 0.91
N THR A 107 -5.64 7.67 1.96
CA THR A 107 -4.26 8.00 2.35
C THR A 107 -3.49 6.74 2.66
N VAL A 108 -2.22 6.69 2.27
CA VAL A 108 -1.30 5.61 2.64
C VAL A 108 -0.20 6.19 3.51
N VAL A 109 0.03 5.58 4.67
CA VAL A 109 1.03 6.02 5.64
C VAL A 109 2.00 4.89 5.91
N VAL A 110 3.29 5.13 5.69
CA VAL A 110 4.36 4.22 6.10
C VAL A 110 4.93 4.71 7.42
N ILE A 111 4.90 3.85 8.44
CA ILE A 111 5.49 4.13 9.74
C ILE A 111 6.69 3.22 9.90
N SER A 112 7.88 3.81 9.97
CA SER A 112 9.15 3.10 10.04
C SER A 112 10.00 3.69 11.17
N GLN A 113 10.73 2.84 11.90
CA GLN A 113 11.65 3.28 12.96
C GLN A 113 13.01 2.58 12.76
N PHE A 114 14.04 3.36 12.44
CA PHE A 114 15.40 2.89 12.21
C PHE A 114 16.40 3.85 12.87
N SER A 115 17.59 3.35 13.16
CA SER A 115 18.73 4.21 13.50
C SER A 115 19.15 5.00 12.25
N GLU A 116 19.79 6.16 12.44
CA GLU A 116 20.27 6.99 11.32
C GLU A 116 21.32 6.26 10.47
N GLU A 117 22.10 5.38 11.09
CA GLU A 117 23.12 4.56 10.44
C GLU A 117 22.48 3.46 9.56
N ASP A 118 21.44 2.77 10.06
CA ASP A 118 20.68 1.76 9.28
C ASP A 118 19.82 2.40 8.18
N TYR A 119 19.48 3.69 8.32
CA TYR A 119 18.59 4.41 7.42
C TYR A 119 19.14 4.58 6.00
N GLN A 120 20.45 4.74 5.84
CA GLN A 120 21.03 4.94 4.51
C GLN A 120 21.40 3.63 3.81
N GLU A 121 22.05 2.70 4.50
CA GLU A 121 22.59 1.48 3.85
C GLU A 121 21.53 0.41 3.62
N PHE A 122 20.61 0.21 4.57
CA PHE A 122 19.66 -0.91 4.51
C PHE A 122 18.34 -0.52 3.85
N LEU A 123 17.80 0.64 4.23
CA LEU A 123 16.47 1.08 3.84
C LEU A 123 16.35 1.47 2.36
N GLN A 124 17.40 2.04 1.75
CA GLN A 124 17.38 2.42 0.33
C GLN A 124 17.12 1.25 -0.60
N ASN A 125 17.59 0.06 -0.25
CA ASN A 125 17.41 -1.15 -1.06
C ASN A 125 16.04 -1.79 -0.87
N MET A 126 15.42 -1.58 0.30
CA MET A 126 14.17 -2.24 0.69
C MET A 126 12.94 -1.37 0.42
N ILE A 127 13.08 -0.05 0.46
CA ILE A 127 11.95 0.91 0.42
C ILE A 127 12.25 2.05 -0.56
N PRO A 128 11.28 2.52 -1.35
CA PRO A 128 11.45 3.69 -2.23
C PRO A 128 11.48 4.99 -1.42
N LEU A 129 12.63 5.33 -0.83
CA LEU A 129 12.78 6.52 0.02
C LEU A 129 12.41 7.83 -0.71
N ASP A 130 12.60 7.87 -2.03
CA ASP A 130 12.24 8.97 -2.91
C ASP A 130 10.72 9.21 -2.99
N LEU A 131 9.92 8.17 -2.76
CA LEU A 131 8.45 8.25 -2.69
C LEU A 131 7.95 8.58 -1.29
N LEU A 132 8.81 8.52 -0.26
CA LEU A 132 8.43 8.75 1.13
C LEU A 132 8.68 10.19 1.55
N GLN A 133 7.69 10.78 2.22
CA GLN A 133 7.84 12.06 2.90
C GLN A 133 8.13 11.83 4.39
N PRO A 134 9.25 12.33 4.93
CA PRO A 134 9.51 12.25 6.37
C PRO A 134 8.40 12.97 7.14
N MET A 135 7.74 12.26 8.06
CA MET A 135 6.95 12.94 9.08
C MET A 135 7.93 13.59 10.07
N LYS A 136 8.20 14.88 9.90
CA LYS A 136 8.90 15.63 10.96
C LYS A 136 7.98 15.67 12.18
N PRO A 137 8.49 15.38 13.40
CA PRO A 137 7.70 15.63 14.60
C PRO A 137 7.30 17.12 14.58
N SER A 138 6.01 17.39 14.77
CA SER A 138 5.53 18.75 14.98
C SER A 138 6.25 19.31 16.19
N THR A 139 7.12 20.30 15.96
CA THR A 139 7.63 21.15 17.03
C THR A 139 6.48 22.06 17.45
N GLU A 140 5.67 21.59 18.40
CA GLU A 140 4.90 22.48 19.27
C GLU A 140 5.78 22.97 20.43
#